data_AF-A0A0Q8Q7M1-F1
#
_entry.id   AF-A0A0Q8Q7M1-F1
#
_cell.length_a   1.000
_cell.length_b   1.000
_cell.length_c   1.000
_cell.angle_alpha   90.00
_cell.angle_beta   90.00
_cell.angle_gamma   90.00
#
_symmetry.space_group_name_H-M   'P 1'
#
loop_
_entity.id
_entity.type
_entity.pdbx_description
1 polymer ?
#
loop_
_entity_poly.entity_id
_entity_poly.type
_entity_poly.pdbx_seq_one_letter_code
_entity_poly.pdbx_strand_id
1 'polypeptide(L)'
;MPPKRSLLRIPAFQALLAQAGAMLPCAALAVALESFGHGLTMLQAVLLQGLFAAAIGWKIGLARWWLPILLLFPIALLAGLALHLPPWLAAAVFLVLLGWYWSTYRTQVPYYPSSRAVWRAVLAELPQGRALRMIDIGSGLGGFALHLARARPESEVVGIELAPVPWLVSRLRAAFCGSRARFVRGDYEQLNFAEYDLVFAYLSPAAMPALWNKAQSEMRGGSLLASYEFEIPAANGIKTIRTTEGGPPLYIRAF
;
A
#
# COMPACT_ATOMS: atom_id res chain seq x y z
N MET A 1 -2.38 -23.91 12.86
CA MET A 1 -1.62 -23.73 11.60
C MET A 1 -2.57 -23.15 10.55
N PRO A 2 -2.27 -22.01 9.91
CA PRO A 2 -3.11 -21.51 8.83
C PRO A 2 -3.12 -22.54 7.68
N PRO A 3 -4.26 -22.76 7.00
CA PRO A 3 -4.36 -23.75 5.93
C PRO A 3 -3.35 -23.44 4.83
N LYS A 4 -2.62 -24.46 4.34
CA LYS A 4 -1.71 -24.32 3.19
C LYS A 4 -2.52 -23.80 2.00
N ARG A 5 -2.36 -22.52 1.67
CA ARG A 5 -2.95 -21.93 0.46
C ARG A 5 -2.32 -22.65 -0.73
N SER A 6 -3.13 -23.38 -1.50
CA SER A 6 -2.69 -23.99 -2.75
C SER A 6 -2.16 -22.90 -3.69
N LEU A 7 -1.00 -23.12 -4.30
CA LEU A 7 -0.40 -22.21 -5.29
C LEU A 7 -1.38 -21.88 -6.43
N LEU A 8 -2.27 -22.82 -6.77
CA LEU A 8 -3.32 -22.68 -7.77
C LEU A 8 -4.38 -21.61 -7.42
N ARG A 9 -4.44 -21.13 -6.19
CA ARG A 9 -5.35 -20.05 -5.75
C ARG A 9 -4.70 -18.67 -5.76
N ILE A 10 -3.41 -18.57 -6.08
CA ILE A 10 -2.71 -17.29 -6.17
C ILE A 10 -3.00 -16.67 -7.55
N PRO A 11 -3.64 -15.49 -7.64
CA PRO A 11 -4.03 -14.90 -8.92
C PRO A 11 -2.86 -14.69 -9.88
N ALA A 12 -1.69 -14.29 -9.38
CA ALA A 12 -0.49 -14.14 -10.19
C ALA A 12 -0.02 -15.46 -10.82
N PHE A 13 -0.14 -16.58 -10.10
CA PHE A 13 0.21 -17.89 -10.62
C PHE A 13 -0.81 -18.37 -11.67
N GLN A 14 -2.10 -18.14 -11.43
CA GLN A 14 -3.16 -18.40 -12.41
C GLN A 14 -2.96 -17.57 -13.69
N ALA A 15 -2.58 -16.29 -13.57
CA ALA A 15 -2.28 -15.42 -14.70
C ALA A 15 -1.07 -15.91 -15.50
N LEU A 16 -0.02 -16.40 -14.82
CA LEU A 16 1.13 -17.02 -15.47
C LEU A 16 0.73 -18.28 -16.26
N LEU A 17 -0.09 -19.14 -15.66
CA LEU A 17 -0.62 -20.33 -16.34
C LEU A 17 -1.50 -19.96 -17.54
N ALA A 18 -2.30 -18.90 -17.43
CA ALA A 18 -3.10 -18.40 -18.54
C ALA A 18 -2.24 -17.90 -19.71
N GLN A 19 -1.12 -17.20 -19.43
CA GLN A 19 -0.15 -16.81 -20.44
C GLN A 19 0.53 -18.00 -21.11
N ALA A 20 1.03 -18.95 -20.32
CA ALA A 20 1.66 -20.16 -20.86
C ALA A 20 0.66 -20.98 -21.70
N GLY A 21 -0.57 -21.14 -21.21
CA GLY A 21 -1.65 -21.83 -21.91
C GLY A 21 -2.06 -21.15 -23.21
N ALA A 22 -2.01 -19.81 -23.27
CA ALA A 22 -2.33 -19.03 -24.47
C ALA A 22 -1.33 -19.21 -25.62
N MET A 23 -0.11 -19.67 -25.33
CA MET A 23 0.90 -19.95 -26.37
C MET A 23 0.46 -21.07 -27.30
N LEU A 24 -0.27 -22.08 -26.80
CA LEU A 24 -0.73 -23.23 -27.59
C LEU A 24 -1.74 -22.85 -28.70
N PRO A 25 -2.89 -22.22 -28.40
CA PRO A 25 -3.82 -21.80 -29.45
C PRO A 25 -3.21 -20.72 -30.36
N CYS A 26 -2.33 -19.87 -29.85
CA CYS A 26 -1.62 -18.89 -30.66
C CYS A 26 -0.69 -19.56 -31.68
N ALA A 27 0.12 -20.53 -31.25
CA ALA A 27 1.02 -21.27 -32.13
C ALA A 27 0.23 -22.12 -33.14
N ALA A 28 -0.84 -22.79 -32.71
CA ALA A 28 -1.70 -23.56 -33.61
C ALA A 28 -2.32 -22.69 -34.70
N LEU A 29 -2.81 -21.49 -34.35
CA LEU A 29 -3.36 -20.54 -35.31
C LEU A 29 -2.28 -20.00 -36.26
N ALA A 30 -1.07 -19.71 -35.75
CA ALA A 30 0.04 -19.25 -36.57
C ALA A 30 0.42 -20.29 -37.64
N VAL A 31 0.59 -21.56 -37.23
CA VAL A 31 0.92 -22.68 -38.15
C VAL A 31 -0.20 -22.90 -39.16
N ALA A 32 -1.46 -22.84 -38.72
CA ALA A 32 -2.60 -22.97 -39.62
C ALA A 32 -2.63 -21.86 -40.67
N LEU A 33 -2.49 -20.59 -40.28
CA LEU A 33 -2.50 -19.47 -41.22
C LEU A 33 -1.31 -19.51 -42.18
N GLU A 34 -0.13 -19.92 -41.69
CA GLU A 34 1.05 -20.12 -42.53
C GLU A 34 0.82 -21.20 -43.60
N SER A 35 0.11 -22.28 -43.27
CA SER A 35 -0.27 -23.31 -44.26
C SER A 35 -1.19 -22.80 -45.37
N PHE A 36 -1.91 -21.69 -45.15
CA PHE A 36 -2.71 -20.98 -46.16
C PHE A 36 -1.96 -19.81 -46.81
N GLY A 37 -0.65 -19.67 -46.59
CA GLY A 37 0.18 -18.60 -47.15
C GLY A 37 0.08 -17.25 -46.43
N HIS A 38 -0.55 -17.20 -45.26
CA HIS A 38 -0.69 -16.00 -44.44
C HIS A 38 0.16 -16.11 -43.16
N GLY A 39 1.44 -15.74 -43.26
CA GLY A 39 2.32 -15.67 -42.08
C GLY A 39 1.88 -14.56 -41.11
N LEU A 40 1.85 -14.87 -39.81
CA LEU A 40 1.63 -13.85 -38.78
C LEU A 40 2.93 -13.09 -38.50
N THR A 41 2.83 -11.76 -38.45
CA THR A 41 3.90 -10.94 -37.91
C THR A 41 4.05 -11.17 -36.39
N MET A 42 5.24 -10.91 -35.85
CA MET A 42 5.49 -11.05 -34.41
C MET A 42 4.52 -10.20 -33.56
N LEU A 43 4.16 -9.00 -34.04
CA LEU A 43 3.19 -8.15 -33.36
C LEU A 43 1.79 -8.78 -33.33
N GLN A 44 1.34 -9.34 -34.45
CA GLN A 44 0.04 -10.04 -34.53
C GLN A 44 0.01 -11.26 -33.61
N ALA A 45 1.09 -12.05 -33.57
CA ALA A 45 1.21 -13.20 -32.68
C ALA A 45 1.13 -12.78 -31.20
N VAL A 46 1.84 -11.72 -30.81
CA VAL A 46 1.82 -11.20 -29.44
C VAL A 46 0.44 -10.65 -29.04
N LEU A 47 -0.26 -9.96 -29.95
CA LEU A 47 -1.63 -9.49 -29.72
C LEU A 47 -2.60 -10.67 -29.53
N LEU A 48 -2.49 -11.70 -30.37
CA LEU A 48 -3.31 -12.91 -30.27
C LEU A 48 -3.04 -13.68 -28.97
N GLN A 49 -1.78 -13.81 -28.56
CA GLN A 49 -1.44 -14.41 -27.28
C GLN A 49 -2.08 -13.64 -26.13
N GLY A 50 -2.01 -12.30 -26.13
CA GLY A 50 -2.64 -11.47 -25.11
C GLY A 50 -4.16 -11.65 -25.04
N LEU A 51 -4.83 -11.73 -26.21
CA LEU A 51 -6.27 -11.99 -26.31
C LEU A 51 -6.65 -13.38 -25.77
N PHE A 52 -5.92 -14.43 -26.16
CA PHE A 52 -6.15 -15.77 -25.65
C PHE A 52 -5.89 -15.86 -24.14
N ALA A 53 -4.81 -15.23 -23.65
CA ALA A 53 -4.49 -15.20 -22.22
C ALA A 53 -5.60 -14.49 -21.43
N ALA A 54 -6.10 -13.36 -21.92
CA ALA A 54 -7.22 -12.65 -21.30
C ALA A 54 -8.51 -13.49 -21.32
N ALA A 55 -8.82 -14.19 -22.42
CA ALA A 55 -9.98 -15.07 -22.51
C ALA A 55 -9.89 -16.26 -21.54
N ILE A 56 -8.72 -16.88 -21.43
CA ILE A 56 -8.44 -17.94 -20.43
C ILE A 56 -8.61 -17.36 -19.03
N GLY A 57 -8.00 -16.21 -18.74
CA GLY A 57 -8.08 -15.52 -17.45
C GLY A 57 -9.51 -15.19 -17.03
N TRP A 58 -10.33 -14.71 -17.96
CA TRP A 58 -11.75 -14.48 -17.74
C TRP A 58 -12.50 -15.78 -17.42
N LYS A 59 -12.25 -16.85 -18.19
CA LYS A 59 -12.90 -18.15 -18.01
C LYS A 59 -12.56 -18.82 -16.68
N ILE A 60 -11.33 -18.66 -16.18
CA ILE A 60 -10.91 -19.19 -14.87
C ILE A 60 -11.34 -18.30 -13.69
N GLY A 61 -12.05 -17.21 -13.95
CA GLY A 61 -12.61 -16.34 -12.91
C GLY A 61 -11.62 -15.36 -12.28
N LEU A 62 -10.54 -14.98 -12.99
CA LEU A 62 -9.67 -13.90 -12.52
C LEU A 62 -10.44 -12.58 -12.43
N ALA A 63 -10.11 -11.76 -11.44
CA ALA A 63 -10.71 -10.44 -11.28
C ALA A 63 -10.46 -9.58 -12.53
N ARG A 64 -11.43 -8.71 -12.88
CA ARG A 64 -11.47 -7.97 -14.16
C ARG A 64 -10.22 -7.13 -14.45
N TRP A 65 -9.51 -6.68 -13.42
CA TRP A 65 -8.27 -5.92 -13.54
C TRP A 65 -7.06 -6.75 -13.99
N TRP A 66 -7.13 -8.09 -13.92
CA TRP A 66 -6.10 -8.98 -14.49
C TRP A 66 -6.16 -9.07 -16.01
N LEU A 67 -7.33 -8.85 -16.61
CA LEU A 67 -7.50 -8.93 -18.07
C LEU A 67 -6.61 -7.96 -18.84
N PRO A 68 -6.55 -6.65 -18.50
CA PRO A 68 -5.60 -5.74 -19.16
C PRO A 68 -4.14 -6.14 -18.92
N ILE A 69 -3.79 -6.70 -17.75
CA ILE A 69 -2.42 -7.19 -17.49
C ILE A 69 -2.09 -8.35 -18.43
N LEU A 70 -2.99 -9.32 -18.58
CA LEU A 70 -2.83 -10.46 -19.49
C LEU A 70 -2.72 -10.02 -20.95
N LEU A 71 -3.49 -9.00 -21.35
CA LEU A 71 -3.45 -8.46 -22.71
C LEU A 71 -2.13 -7.71 -22.99
N LEU A 72 -1.68 -6.88 -22.06
CA LEU A 72 -0.52 -6.00 -22.25
C LEU A 72 0.82 -6.67 -21.97
N PHE A 73 0.87 -7.73 -21.16
CA PHE A 73 2.11 -8.40 -20.78
C PHE A 73 2.97 -8.86 -21.97
N PRO A 74 2.46 -9.62 -22.98
CA PRO A 74 3.30 -10.07 -24.08
C PRO A 74 3.75 -8.91 -24.98
N ILE A 75 2.97 -7.83 -25.05
CA ILE A 75 3.35 -6.58 -25.75
C ILE A 75 4.51 -5.89 -25.02
N ALA A 76 4.41 -5.77 -23.69
CA ALA A 76 5.47 -5.20 -22.86
C ALA A 76 6.75 -6.04 -22.92
N LEU A 77 6.63 -7.36 -22.98
CA LEU A 77 7.76 -8.28 -23.15
C LEU A 77 8.44 -8.07 -24.51
N LEU A 78 7.67 -8.02 -25.60
CA LEU A 78 8.20 -7.75 -26.95
C LEU A 78 8.88 -6.38 -27.01
N ALA A 79 8.27 -5.35 -26.44
CA ALA A 79 8.84 -4.01 -26.38
C ALA A 79 10.16 -3.99 -25.58
N GLY A 80 10.21 -4.69 -24.44
CA GLY A 80 11.42 -4.80 -23.64
C GLY A 80 12.57 -5.49 -24.38
N LEU A 81 12.26 -6.55 -25.13
CA LEU A 81 13.23 -7.23 -25.99
C LEU A 81 13.70 -6.33 -27.14
N ALA A 82 12.78 -5.63 -27.82
CA ALA A 82 13.11 -4.72 -28.93
C ALA A 82 14.00 -3.54 -28.47
N LEU A 83 13.77 -3.04 -27.26
CA LEU A 83 14.57 -1.98 -26.64
C LEU A 83 15.87 -2.50 -25.99
N HIS A 84 16.17 -3.79 -26.09
CA HIS A 84 17.33 -4.43 -25.46
C HIS A 84 17.43 -4.14 -23.96
N LEU A 85 16.29 -4.07 -23.27
CA LEU A 85 16.28 -3.80 -21.83
C LEU A 85 16.93 -4.97 -21.08
N PRO A 86 17.85 -4.70 -20.15
CA PRO A 86 18.52 -5.77 -19.44
C PRO A 86 17.54 -6.44 -18.46
N PRO A 87 17.55 -7.78 -18.32
CA PRO A 87 16.59 -8.50 -17.47
C PRO A 87 16.59 -8.06 -15.99
N TRP A 88 17.74 -7.57 -15.49
CA TRP A 88 17.85 -7.08 -14.11
C TRP A 88 16.94 -5.88 -13.85
N LEU A 89 16.58 -5.09 -14.86
CA LEU A 89 15.68 -3.94 -14.70
C LEU A 89 14.27 -4.40 -14.30
N ALA A 90 13.75 -5.44 -14.95
CA ALA A 90 12.48 -6.05 -14.57
C ALA A 90 12.53 -6.63 -13.16
N ALA A 91 13.65 -7.28 -12.79
CA ALA A 91 13.88 -7.78 -11.44
C ALA A 91 13.93 -6.64 -10.41
N ALA A 92 14.59 -5.53 -10.72
CA ALA A 92 14.66 -4.35 -9.85
C ALA A 92 13.27 -3.73 -9.63
N VAL A 93 12.49 -3.53 -10.70
CA VAL A 93 11.10 -3.07 -10.60
C VAL A 93 10.27 -4.02 -9.75
N PHE A 94 10.39 -5.34 -9.97
CA PHE A 94 9.71 -6.34 -9.16
C PHE A 94 10.09 -6.24 -7.68
N LEU A 95 11.38 -6.12 -7.35
CA LEU A 95 11.85 -5.98 -5.97
C LEU A 95 11.37 -4.69 -5.30
N VAL A 96 11.28 -3.58 -6.05
CA VAL A 96 10.72 -2.32 -5.55
C VAL A 96 9.23 -2.48 -5.26
N LEU A 97 8.46 -3.05 -6.19
CA LEU A 97 7.03 -3.31 -6.00
C LEU A 97 6.79 -4.29 -4.85
N LEU A 98 7.63 -5.32 -4.74
CA LEU A 98 7.61 -6.26 -3.62
C LEU A 98 7.87 -5.51 -2.32
N GLY A 99 8.93 -4.71 -2.23
CA GLY A 99 9.25 -3.91 -1.05
C GLY A 99 8.18 -2.87 -0.68
N TRP A 100 7.41 -2.39 -1.66
CA TRP A 100 6.30 -1.45 -1.45
C TRP A 100 5.02 -2.14 -0.95
N TYR A 101 4.64 -3.27 -1.57
CA TYR A 101 3.36 -3.94 -1.33
C TYR A 101 3.45 -5.21 -0.47
N TRP A 102 4.64 -5.60 -0.02
CA TRP A 102 4.86 -6.81 0.79
C TRP A 102 4.02 -6.81 2.08
N SER A 103 3.96 -5.67 2.77
CA SER A 103 3.15 -5.53 3.98
C SER A 103 1.65 -5.62 3.65
N THR A 104 1.19 -4.97 2.59
CA THR A 104 -0.23 -4.96 2.19
C THR A 104 -0.78 -6.37 1.94
N TYR A 105 0.03 -7.30 1.40
CA TYR A 105 -0.37 -8.70 1.26
C TYR A 105 -0.74 -9.37 2.61
N ARG A 106 -0.12 -8.92 3.71
CA ARG A 106 -0.33 -9.46 5.06
C ARG A 106 -1.31 -8.64 5.90
N THR A 107 -1.16 -7.32 5.90
CA THR A 107 -1.90 -6.41 6.80
C THR A 107 -3.15 -5.82 6.18
N GLN A 108 -3.31 -5.92 4.85
CA GLN A 108 -4.40 -5.28 4.11
C GLN A 108 -4.46 -3.75 4.32
N VAL A 109 -3.31 -3.13 4.63
CA VAL A 109 -3.14 -1.67 4.71
C VAL A 109 -2.39 -1.19 3.48
N PRO A 110 -3.09 -0.70 2.44
CA PRO A 110 -2.45 -0.03 1.30
C PRO A 110 -1.96 1.37 1.69
N TYR A 111 -0.99 1.90 0.95
CA TYR A 111 -0.53 3.27 1.14
C TYR A 111 -1.53 4.29 0.59
N TYR A 112 -2.11 5.10 1.47
CA TYR A 112 -2.87 6.30 1.13
C TYR A 112 -2.34 7.49 1.96
N PRO A 113 -1.92 8.60 1.34
CA PRO A 113 -1.46 9.76 2.09
C PRO A 113 -2.66 10.52 2.68
N SER A 114 -2.55 10.89 3.96
CA SER A 114 -3.47 11.85 4.57
C SER A 114 -3.22 13.28 4.05
N SER A 115 -4.25 14.14 4.11
CA SER A 115 -4.18 15.49 3.54
C SER A 115 -3.61 16.52 4.52
N ARG A 116 -3.06 17.63 3.99
CA ARG A 116 -2.60 18.76 4.82
C ARG A 116 -3.70 19.38 5.69
N ALA A 117 -4.96 19.24 5.28
CA ALA A 117 -6.11 19.72 6.07
C ALA A 117 -6.29 18.86 7.33
N VAL A 118 -6.18 17.53 7.19
CA VAL A 118 -6.16 16.58 8.32
C VAL A 118 -4.99 16.85 9.25
N TRP A 119 -3.79 17.10 8.71
CA TRP A 119 -2.61 17.37 9.53
C TRP A 119 -2.79 18.60 10.42
N ARG A 120 -3.35 19.68 9.86
CA ARG A 120 -3.68 20.90 10.60
C ARG A 120 -4.78 20.68 11.64
N ALA A 121 -5.80 19.88 11.30
CA ALA A 121 -6.87 19.55 12.23
C ALA A 121 -6.33 18.76 13.44
N VAL A 122 -5.47 17.77 13.24
CA VAL A 122 -4.84 17.04 14.36
C VAL A 122 -3.97 17.99 15.19
N LEU A 123 -3.15 18.83 14.54
CA LEU A 123 -2.28 19.79 15.23
C LEU A 123 -3.06 20.77 16.12
N ALA A 124 -4.26 21.20 15.68
CA ALA A 124 -5.11 22.11 16.44
C ALA A 124 -5.67 21.50 17.73
N GLU A 125 -5.70 20.18 17.82
CA GLU A 125 -6.26 19.44 18.96
C GLU A 125 -5.18 19.06 19.98
N LEU A 126 -3.90 19.27 19.64
CA LEU A 126 -2.79 18.94 20.52
C LEU A 126 -2.68 19.91 21.71
N PRO A 127 -2.43 19.39 22.94
CA PRO A 127 -2.25 20.22 24.13
C PRO A 127 -1.09 21.21 23.99
N GLN A 128 -1.34 22.49 24.20
CA GLN A 128 -0.33 23.54 24.09
C GLN A 128 0.52 23.69 25.36
N GLY A 129 1.67 24.38 25.26
CA GLY A 129 2.47 24.76 26.42
C GLY A 129 3.37 23.66 27.00
N ARG A 130 3.42 22.47 26.39
CA ARG A 130 4.37 21.41 26.73
C ARG A 130 4.87 20.64 25.51
N ALA A 131 6.05 20.04 25.65
CA ALA A 131 6.56 19.05 24.71
C ALA A 131 5.71 17.78 24.77
N LEU A 132 5.47 17.19 23.60
CA LEU A 132 4.68 15.98 23.41
C LEU A 132 5.55 14.88 22.80
N ARG A 133 5.18 13.63 23.03
CA ARG A 133 5.69 12.49 22.28
C ARG A 133 4.59 11.95 21.38
N MET A 134 4.80 12.04 20.07
CA MET A 134 3.77 11.77 19.07
C MET A 134 4.22 10.67 18.12
N ILE A 135 3.29 9.82 17.70
CA ILE A 135 3.56 8.76 16.73
C ILE A 135 2.55 8.71 15.59
N ASP A 136 3.08 8.52 14.39
CA ASP A 136 2.37 8.22 13.15
C ASP A 136 2.51 6.72 12.85
N ILE A 137 1.44 5.93 13.06
CA ILE A 137 1.45 4.48 12.83
C ILE A 137 1.03 4.16 11.39
N GLY A 138 1.88 3.43 10.67
CA GLY A 138 1.73 3.31 9.21
C GLY A 138 2.12 4.61 8.50
N SER A 139 3.23 5.23 8.94
CA SER A 139 3.63 6.58 8.51
C SER A 139 3.89 6.73 7.02
N GLY A 140 4.02 5.64 6.26
CA GLY A 140 4.23 5.64 4.82
C GLY A 140 5.46 6.46 4.45
N LEU A 141 5.27 7.48 3.60
CA LEU A 141 6.37 8.37 3.20
C LEU A 141 6.71 9.43 4.25
N GLY A 142 6.07 9.42 5.43
CA GLY A 142 6.35 10.29 6.57
C GLY A 142 5.77 11.70 6.48
N GLY A 143 4.77 11.93 5.61
CA GLY A 143 4.21 13.26 5.38
C GLY A 143 3.69 13.95 6.64
N PHE A 144 2.88 13.23 7.43
CA PHE A 144 2.30 13.74 8.66
C PHE A 144 3.35 13.94 9.76
N ALA A 145 4.17 12.92 10.05
CA ALA A 145 5.26 13.03 11.01
C ALA A 145 6.23 14.20 10.71
N LEU A 146 6.63 14.40 9.45
CA LEU A 146 7.46 15.53 9.04
C LEU A 146 6.75 16.88 9.25
N HIS A 147 5.44 16.94 9.05
CA HIS A 147 4.66 18.15 9.29
C HIS A 147 4.61 18.48 10.80
N LEU A 148 4.29 17.50 11.64
CA LEU A 148 4.28 17.68 13.10
C LEU A 148 5.65 18.11 13.64
N ALA A 149 6.73 17.47 13.19
CA ALA A 149 8.08 17.80 13.67
C ALA A 149 8.51 19.23 13.30
N ARG A 150 7.97 19.81 12.23
CA ARG A 150 8.18 21.23 11.89
C ARG A 150 7.31 22.16 12.71
N ALA A 151 6.06 21.77 12.97
CA ALA A 151 5.10 22.58 13.71
C ALA A 151 5.36 22.59 15.23
N ARG A 152 5.97 21.53 15.76
CA ARG A 152 6.28 21.32 17.18
C ARG A 152 7.75 20.91 17.37
N PRO A 153 8.71 21.82 17.12
CA PRO A 153 10.15 21.49 17.17
C PRO A 153 10.66 21.09 18.56
N GLU A 154 9.90 21.41 19.61
CA GLU A 154 10.14 21.02 21.00
C GLU A 154 9.65 19.60 21.35
N SER A 155 8.82 19.02 20.48
CA SER A 155 8.19 17.71 20.69
C SER A 155 8.94 16.59 19.96
N GLU A 156 8.83 15.36 20.47
CA GLU A 156 9.34 14.17 19.79
C GLU A 156 8.28 13.64 18.82
N VAL A 157 8.66 13.42 17.56
CA VAL A 157 7.78 12.84 16.55
C VAL A 157 8.42 11.61 15.95
N VAL A 158 7.71 10.49 16.04
CA VAL A 158 8.11 9.20 15.49
C VAL A 158 7.15 8.78 14.37
N GLY A 159 7.67 8.30 13.26
CA GLY A 159 6.88 7.55 12.27
C GLY A 159 7.30 6.09 12.29
N ILE A 160 6.35 5.17 12.44
CA ILE A 160 6.61 3.74 12.30
C ILE A 160 5.99 3.22 11.00
N GLU A 161 6.74 2.42 10.25
CA GLU A 161 6.29 1.85 8.99
C GLU A 161 6.80 0.41 8.84
N LEU A 162 5.91 -0.48 8.38
CA LEU A 162 6.22 -1.90 8.19
C LEU A 162 6.91 -2.13 6.84
N ALA A 163 6.47 -1.42 5.79
CA ALA A 163 6.96 -1.53 4.44
C ALA A 163 8.39 -0.94 4.29
N PRO A 164 9.40 -1.73 3.88
CA PRO A 164 10.78 -1.26 3.80
C PRO A 164 10.99 -0.05 2.89
N VAL A 165 10.29 0.03 1.74
CA VAL A 165 10.50 1.13 0.78
C VAL A 165 9.91 2.45 1.30
N PRO A 166 8.62 2.55 1.71
CA PRO A 166 8.09 3.77 2.32
C PRO A 166 8.88 4.23 3.55
N TRP A 167 9.30 3.30 4.43
CA TRP A 167 10.19 3.61 5.56
C TRP A 167 11.52 4.23 5.13
N LEU A 168 12.18 3.65 4.12
CA LEU A 168 13.45 4.19 3.64
C LEU A 168 13.26 5.58 3.05
N VAL A 169 12.20 5.79 2.26
CA VAL A 169 11.87 7.09 1.69
C VAL A 169 11.58 8.13 2.78
N SER A 170 10.81 7.80 3.82
CA SER A 170 10.51 8.72 4.91
C SER A 170 11.78 9.12 5.69
N ARG A 171 12.68 8.16 5.95
CA ARG A 171 13.99 8.41 6.55
C ARG A 171 14.87 9.33 5.68
N LEU A 172 14.94 9.09 4.37
CA LEU A 172 15.70 9.94 3.45
C LEU A 172 15.10 11.35 3.37
N ARG A 173 13.78 11.48 3.29
CA ARG A 173 13.09 12.78 3.31
C ARG A 173 13.40 13.55 4.58
N ALA A 174 13.42 12.89 5.74
CA ALA A 174 13.79 13.53 7.00
C ALA A 174 15.22 14.08 6.97
N ALA A 175 16.17 13.27 6.50
CA ALA A 175 17.58 13.66 6.37
C ALA A 175 17.75 14.86 5.41
N PHE A 176 17.16 14.80 4.21
CA PHE A 176 17.28 15.87 3.21
C PHE A 176 16.65 17.19 3.63
N CYS A 177 15.61 17.17 4.48
CA CYS A 177 14.99 18.40 4.98
C CYS A 177 15.43 18.80 6.39
N GLY A 178 16.47 18.16 6.95
CA GLY A 178 16.98 18.45 8.29
C GLY A 178 15.93 18.29 9.40
N SER A 179 14.94 17.41 9.21
CA SER A 179 13.86 17.21 10.17
C SER A 179 14.34 16.41 11.39
N ARG A 180 13.79 16.75 12.56
CA ARG A 180 13.97 15.99 13.81
C ARG A 180 13.07 14.75 13.91
N ALA A 181 12.16 14.55 12.97
CA ALA A 181 11.29 13.38 12.95
C ALA A 181 12.13 12.09 12.83
N ARG A 182 11.83 11.09 13.66
CA ARG A 182 12.50 9.79 13.65
C ARG A 182 11.64 8.75 12.97
N PHE A 183 12.19 8.05 11.98
CA PHE A 183 11.48 6.99 11.26
C PHE A 183 12.03 5.61 11.60
N VAL A 184 11.17 4.74 12.13
CA VAL A 184 11.52 3.37 12.53
C VAL A 184 10.79 2.36 11.67
N ARG A 185 11.48 1.27 11.32
CA ARG A 185 10.86 0.15 10.60
C ARG A 185 10.38 -0.86 11.61
N GLY A 186 9.09 -1.16 11.62
CA GLY A 186 8.54 -2.09 12.60
C GLY A 186 7.04 -2.24 12.52
N ASP A 187 6.55 -3.14 13.35
CA ASP A 187 5.13 -3.35 13.59
C ASP A 187 4.68 -2.49 14.77
N TYR A 188 3.63 -1.68 14.59
CA TYR A 188 3.12 -0.82 15.67
C TYR A 188 2.49 -1.64 16.79
N GLU A 189 2.09 -2.89 16.55
CA GLU A 189 1.54 -3.77 17.58
C GLU A 189 2.53 -4.03 18.72
N GLN A 190 3.83 -3.95 18.43
CA GLN A 190 4.93 -4.17 19.39
C GLN A 190 5.28 -2.92 20.20
N LEU A 191 4.70 -1.76 19.88
CA LEU A 191 4.95 -0.52 20.61
C LEU A 191 4.14 -0.47 21.90
N ASN A 192 4.64 0.24 22.91
CA ASN A 192 3.85 0.61 24.08
C ASN A 192 3.15 1.94 23.82
N PHE A 193 1.83 1.93 23.62
CA PHE A 193 1.07 3.16 23.33
C PHE A 193 1.02 4.12 24.51
N ALA A 194 1.27 3.63 25.73
CA ALA A 194 1.32 4.50 26.90
C ALA A 194 2.33 5.63 26.68
N GLU A 195 3.45 5.35 26.02
CA GLU A 195 4.57 6.27 25.81
C GLU A 195 4.25 7.53 24.99
N TYR A 196 3.10 7.59 24.34
CA TYR A 196 2.75 8.64 23.39
C TYR A 196 1.56 9.47 23.87
N ASP A 197 1.69 10.79 23.73
CA ASP A 197 0.61 11.75 23.93
C ASP A 197 -0.35 11.79 22.73
N LEU A 198 0.13 11.46 21.54
CA LEU A 198 -0.66 11.34 20.31
C LEU A 198 -0.29 10.07 19.57
N VAL A 199 -1.29 9.27 19.22
CA VAL A 199 -1.21 8.20 18.22
C VAL A 199 -2.07 8.61 17.03
N PHE A 200 -1.47 8.79 15.86
CA PHE A 200 -2.19 9.04 14.61
C PHE A 200 -2.21 7.78 13.74
N ALA A 201 -3.39 7.42 13.23
CA ALA A 201 -3.60 6.23 12.44
C ALA A 201 -4.37 6.55 11.15
N TYR A 202 -3.82 6.12 10.02
CA TYR A 202 -4.55 6.00 8.75
C TYR A 202 -4.24 4.64 8.13
N LEU A 203 -4.98 3.62 8.58
CA LEU A 203 -4.68 2.22 8.30
C LEU A 203 -5.70 1.60 7.32
N SER A 204 -6.48 0.63 7.79
CA SER A 204 -7.56 -0.01 7.05
C SER A 204 -8.64 -0.50 8.03
N PRO A 205 -9.87 -0.78 7.55
CA PRO A 205 -10.93 -1.32 8.40
C PRO A 205 -10.52 -2.62 9.11
N ALA A 206 -9.66 -3.43 8.50
CA ALA A 206 -9.20 -4.69 9.06
C ALA A 206 -8.30 -4.51 10.31
N ALA A 207 -7.55 -3.42 10.38
CA ALA A 207 -6.62 -3.13 11.49
C ALA A 207 -7.31 -2.44 12.68
N MET A 208 -8.43 -1.76 12.45
CA MET A 208 -9.07 -0.90 13.45
C MET A 208 -9.50 -1.60 14.74
N PRO A 209 -10.08 -2.83 14.74
CA PRO A 209 -10.47 -3.49 15.98
C PRO A 209 -9.28 -3.77 16.91
N ALA A 210 -8.17 -4.25 16.34
CA ALA A 210 -6.94 -4.54 17.09
C ALA A 210 -6.31 -3.24 17.62
N LEU A 211 -6.24 -2.21 16.76
CA LEU A 211 -5.77 -0.88 17.15
C LEU A 211 -6.58 -0.32 18.33
N TRP A 212 -7.90 -0.44 18.28
CA TRP A 212 -8.78 0.08 19.32
C TRP A 212 -8.60 -0.62 20.66
N ASN A 213 -8.52 -1.96 20.64
CA ASN A 213 -8.27 -2.73 21.86
C ASN A 213 -6.93 -2.33 22.50
N LYS A 214 -5.88 -2.21 21.69
CA LYS A 214 -4.56 -1.78 22.15
C LYS A 214 -4.59 -0.38 22.76
N ALA A 215 -5.24 0.56 22.08
CA ALA A 215 -5.36 1.93 22.55
C ALA A 215 -6.08 2.01 23.91
N GLN A 216 -7.20 1.30 24.06
CA GLN A 216 -7.92 1.22 25.34
C GLN A 216 -7.10 0.60 26.48
N SER A 217 -6.27 -0.40 26.17
CA SER A 217 -5.47 -1.06 27.21
C SER A 217 -4.22 -0.28 27.62
N GLU A 218 -3.64 0.52 26.72
CA GLU A 218 -2.29 1.06 26.90
C GLU A 218 -2.24 2.59 26.97
N MET A 219 -3.16 3.31 26.32
CA MET A 219 -3.09 4.77 26.29
C MET A 219 -3.41 5.38 27.66
N ARG A 220 -2.65 6.41 28.02
CA ARG A 220 -2.74 7.10 29.31
C ARG A 220 -3.84 8.17 29.27
N GLY A 221 -4.40 8.50 30.43
CA GLY A 221 -5.25 9.68 30.56
C GLY A 221 -4.54 10.95 30.07
N GLY A 222 -5.25 11.79 29.32
CA GLY A 222 -4.72 13.01 28.69
C GLY A 222 -4.00 12.79 27.35
N SER A 223 -4.03 11.58 26.80
CA SER A 223 -3.50 11.27 25.46
C SER A 223 -4.61 11.25 24.40
N LEU A 224 -4.21 11.32 23.13
CA LEU A 224 -5.10 11.43 21.97
C LEU A 224 -4.85 10.31 20.95
N LEU A 225 -5.91 9.62 20.55
CA LEU A 225 -5.91 8.77 19.36
C LEU A 225 -6.64 9.51 18.23
N ALA A 226 -5.95 9.74 17.11
CA ALA A 226 -6.49 10.36 15.91
C ALA A 226 -6.55 9.33 14.78
N SER A 227 -7.76 8.90 14.40
CA SER A 227 -8.00 7.95 13.30
C SER A 227 -8.60 8.66 12.10
N TYR A 228 -7.93 8.61 10.95
CA TYR A 228 -8.44 9.19 9.72
C TYR A 228 -9.22 8.15 8.90
N GLU A 229 -10.37 8.56 8.38
CA GLU A 229 -11.34 7.80 7.57
C GLU A 229 -12.05 6.66 8.31
N PHE A 230 -11.35 5.91 9.15
CA PHE A 230 -11.88 4.72 9.79
C PHE A 230 -12.33 5.00 11.22
N GLU A 231 -13.59 4.66 11.48
CA GLU A 231 -14.23 4.88 12.76
C GLU A 231 -13.59 4.03 13.87
N ILE A 232 -13.53 4.62 15.05
CA ILE A 232 -13.18 3.94 16.29
C ILE A 232 -14.50 3.55 16.98
N PRO A 233 -14.71 2.26 17.35
CA PRO A 233 -15.98 1.80 17.90
C PRO A 233 -16.49 2.68 19.05
N ALA A 234 -17.78 3.04 18.94
CA ALA A 234 -18.48 4.04 19.73
C ALA A 234 -18.38 3.83 21.26
N ALA A 235 -17.50 4.59 21.89
CA ALA A 235 -17.57 4.91 23.31
C ALA A 235 -17.73 6.43 23.43
N ASN A 236 -18.50 6.89 24.43
CA ASN A 236 -18.72 8.31 24.72
C ASN A 236 -17.41 9.11 24.71
N GLY A 237 -17.31 10.19 23.93
CA GLY A 237 -16.11 11.06 23.86
C GLY A 237 -15.30 11.03 22.56
N ILE A 238 -15.88 10.59 21.44
CA ILE A 238 -15.25 10.72 20.11
C ILE A 238 -15.65 12.05 19.48
N LYS A 239 -14.67 12.89 19.15
CA LYS A 239 -14.84 14.10 18.35
C LYS A 239 -14.65 13.77 16.87
N THR A 240 -15.60 14.14 16.03
CA THR A 240 -15.51 13.94 14.58
C THR A 240 -15.28 15.28 13.88
N ILE A 241 -14.23 15.36 13.07
CA ILE A 241 -13.85 16.56 12.31
C ILE A 241 -13.93 16.24 10.83
N ARG A 242 -14.61 17.08 10.05
CA ARG A 242 -14.59 17.04 8.58
C ARG A 242 -13.74 18.18 8.07
N THR A 243 -12.59 17.86 7.48
CA THR A 243 -11.63 18.88 7.00
C THR A 243 -11.92 19.34 5.58
N THR A 244 -12.79 18.64 4.85
CA THR A 244 -13.17 18.93 3.47
C THR A 244 -14.60 18.46 3.26
N GLU A 245 -15.40 19.25 2.55
CA GLU A 245 -16.78 18.89 2.21
C GLU A 245 -16.79 17.58 1.39
N GLY A 246 -17.62 16.61 1.79
CA GLY A 246 -17.64 15.27 1.20
C GLY A 246 -16.40 14.41 1.46
N GLY A 247 -15.37 14.93 2.13
CA GLY A 247 -14.15 14.20 2.46
C GLY A 247 -14.34 13.20 3.62
N PRO A 248 -13.41 12.23 3.74
CA PRO A 248 -13.45 11.27 4.85
C PRO A 248 -13.25 11.98 6.20
N PRO A 249 -13.95 11.52 7.25
CA PRO A 249 -13.88 12.12 8.58
C PRO A 249 -12.55 11.82 9.28
N LEU A 250 -12.16 12.71 10.20
CA LEU A 250 -11.12 12.47 11.19
C LEU A 250 -11.81 12.25 12.55
N TYR A 251 -11.55 11.11 13.17
CA TYR A 251 -12.04 10.77 14.51
C TYR A 251 -10.94 11.01 15.53
N ILE A 252 -11.27 11.72 16.60
CA ILE A 252 -10.35 12.02 17.70
C ILE A 252 -10.95 11.50 18.99
N ARG A 253 -10.17 10.69 19.70
CA ARG A 253 -10.50 10.15 21.00
C ARG A 253 -9.49 10.63 22.02
N ALA A 254 -9.97 11.31 23.06
CA ALA A 254 -9.19 11.54 24.27
C ALA A 254 -9.36 10.38 25.26
N PHE A 255 -8.28 10.04 25.95
CA PHE A 255 -8.26 9.06 27.05
C PHE A 255 -8.21 9.73 28.40
#